data_AF-A0A6N2D988-F1
#
_entry.id   AF-A0A6N2D988-F1
#
_cell.length_a   1.000
_cell.length_b   1.000
_cell.length_c   1.000
_cell.angle_alpha   90.00
_cell.angle_beta   90.00
_cell.angle_gamma   90.00
#
_symmetry.space_group_name_H-M   'P 1'
#
loop_
_entity.id
_entity.type
_entity.pdbx_description
1 polymer ?
#
loop_
_entity_poly.entity_id
_entity_poly.type
_entity_poly.pdbx_seq_one_letter_code
_entity_poly.pdbx_strand_id
1 'polypeptide(L)'
;MLKCREVYEIASDYIDGDLGRWARIQMRLHLAMCRHCSRLVRQLEYGRRIVREEAGSTVIESASTARSELLATYDARYAAPSGSGVEPPAHED
;
A
#
# COMPACT_ATOMS: atom_id res chain seq x y z
N MET A 1 21.70 2.11 23.83
CA MET A 1 20.95 0.84 23.68
C MET A 1 19.51 1.13 23.99
N LEU A 2 18.58 0.79 23.10
CA LEU A 2 17.14 0.90 23.39
C LEU A 2 16.76 -0.08 24.49
N LYS A 3 15.80 0.30 25.32
CA LYS A 3 15.08 -0.61 26.22
C LYS A 3 14.00 -1.34 25.42
N CYS A 4 13.66 -2.56 25.85
CA CYS A 4 12.60 -3.32 25.18
C CYS A 4 11.29 -2.51 25.06
N ARG A 5 10.91 -1.75 26.09
CA ARG A 5 9.73 -0.86 26.05
C ARG A 5 9.79 0.17 24.92
N GLU A 6 10.93 0.84 24.77
CA GLU A 6 11.15 1.83 23.71
C GLU A 6 11.03 1.19 22.32
N VAL A 7 11.43 -0.09 22.19
CA VAL A 7 11.23 -0.86 20.94
C VAL A 7 9.76 -1.03 20.62
N TYR A 8 8.89 -1.34 21.59
CA TYR A 8 7.44 -1.42 21.34
C TYR A 8 6.87 -0.08 20.88
N GLU A 9 7.32 1.01 21.49
CA GLU A 9 6.83 2.36 21.19
C GLU A 9 7.18 2.81 19.77
N ILE A 10 8.37 2.43 19.26
CA ILE A 10 8.85 2.85 17.94
C ILE A 10 8.82 1.74 16.88
N ALA A 11 8.23 0.58 17.19
CA ALA A 11 8.21 -0.58 16.28
C ALA A 11 7.41 -0.31 15.01
N SER A 12 6.28 0.41 15.10
CA SER A 12 5.47 0.75 13.92
C SER A 12 6.27 1.62 12.96
N ASP A 13 6.82 2.75 13.45
CA ASP A 13 7.67 3.65 12.65
C ASP A 13 8.88 2.94 12.05
N TYR A 14 9.44 1.94 12.75
CA TYR A 14 10.52 1.11 12.20
C TYR A 14 10.04 0.29 11.00
N ILE A 15 8.88 -0.36 11.15
CA ILE A 15 8.27 -1.23 10.15
C ILE A 15 7.83 -0.41 8.92
N ASP A 16 7.28 0.78 9.13
CA ASP A 16 6.79 1.70 8.10
C ASP A 16 7.92 2.51 7.42
N GLY A 17 9.10 2.56 8.04
CA GLY A 17 10.28 3.21 7.47
C GLY A 17 10.42 4.69 7.85
N ASP A 18 9.62 5.17 8.79
CA ASP A 18 9.56 6.56 9.22
C ASP A 18 10.60 6.90 10.31
N LEU A 19 11.32 5.90 10.82
CA LEU A 19 12.42 6.15 11.75
C LEU A 19 13.61 6.87 11.10
N GLY A 20 14.11 7.87 11.81
CA GLY A 20 15.38 8.53 11.51
C GLY A 20 16.56 7.54 11.45
N ARG A 21 17.60 7.89 10.69
CA ARG A 21 18.76 7.02 10.38
C ARG A 21 19.43 6.43 11.64
N TRP A 22 19.61 7.24 12.68
CA TRP A 22 20.23 6.81 13.94
C TRP A 22 19.34 5.84 14.74
N ALA A 23 18.05 6.15 14.87
CA ALA A 23 17.09 5.29 15.55
C ALA A 23 16.98 3.91 14.87
N ARG A 24 17.05 3.88 13.54
CA ARG A 24 17.08 2.63 12.75
C ARG A 24 18.30 1.76 13.06
N ILE A 25 19.48 2.36 13.24
CA ILE A 25 20.70 1.62 13.62
C ILE A 25 20.55 1.05 15.04
N GLN A 26 20.07 1.87 15.99
CA GLN A 26 19.84 1.42 17.36
C GLN A 26 18.81 0.29 17.45
N MET A 27 17.73 0.37 16.66
CA MET A 27 16.73 -0.69 16.54
C MET A 27 17.38 -1.99 16.04
N ARG A 28 18.10 -1.95 14.91
CA ARG A 28 18.76 -3.15 14.35
C ARG A 28 19.72 -3.80 15.35
N LEU A 29 20.51 -2.99 16.04
CA LEU A 29 21.41 -3.45 17.09
C LEU A 29 20.64 -4.15 18.22
N HIS A 30 19.54 -3.56 18.70
CA HIS A 30 18.71 -4.18 19.73
C HIS A 30 18.08 -5.49 19.26
N LEU A 31 17.52 -5.54 18.04
CA LEU A 31 16.89 -6.75 17.48
C LEU A 31 17.88 -7.90 17.30
N ALA A 32 19.15 -7.59 17.03
CA ALA A 32 20.22 -8.59 16.93
C ALA A 32 20.56 -9.23 18.29
N MET A 33 20.44 -8.48 19.40
CA MET A 33 20.75 -8.96 20.75
C MET A 33 19.54 -9.51 21.52
N CYS A 34 18.34 -8.98 21.26
CA CYS A 34 17.13 -9.34 21.99
C CYS A 34 16.18 -10.17 21.12
N ARG A 35 16.18 -11.50 21.33
CA ARG A 35 15.35 -12.44 20.58
C ARG A 35 13.85 -12.19 20.74
N HIS A 36 13.42 -11.65 21.89
CA HIS A 36 12.02 -11.34 22.14
C HIS A 36 11.55 -10.19 21.24
N CYS A 37 12.32 -9.10 21.20
CA CYS A 37 12.00 -7.95 20.36
C CYS A 37 12.08 -8.30 18.86
N SER A 38 13.03 -9.13 18.43
CA SER A 38 13.03 -9.58 17.02
C SER A 38 11.89 -10.53 16.68
N ARG A 39 11.33 -11.31 17.63
CA ARG A 39 10.07 -12.06 17.39
C ARG A 39 8.87 -11.13 17.29
N LEU A 40 8.77 -10.16 18.20
CA LEU A 40 7.71 -9.13 18.18
C LEU A 40 7.64 -8.43 16.83
N VAL A 41 8.76 -7.85 16.37
CA VAL A 41 8.79 -7.10 15.10
C VAL A 41 8.38 -7.98 13.92
N ARG A 42 8.85 -9.24 13.88
CA ARG A 42 8.41 -10.21 12.85
C ARG A 42 6.91 -10.49 12.89
N GLN A 43 6.32 -10.60 14.08
CA GLN A 43 4.87 -10.80 14.23
C GLN A 43 4.08 -9.60 13.72
N LEU A 44 4.55 -8.38 14.03
CA LEU A 44 3.94 -7.15 13.53
C LEU A 44 4.06 -7.02 12.00
N GLU A 45 5.22 -7.33 11.42
CA GLU A 45 5.42 -7.38 9.97
C GLU A 45 4.47 -8.36 9.28
N TYR A 46 4.27 -9.55 9.89
CA TYR A 46 3.36 -10.56 9.39
C TYR A 46 1.91 -10.09 9.42
N GLY A 47 1.46 -9.51 10.54
CA GLY A 47 0.13 -8.91 10.65
C GLY A 47 -0.09 -7.81 9.63
N ARG A 48 0.89 -6.91 9.45
CA ARG A 48 0.83 -5.84 8.45
C ARG A 48 0.70 -6.39 7.03
N ARG A 49 1.40 -7.48 6.71
CA ARG A 49 1.32 -8.11 5.39
C ARG A 49 -0.09 -8.66 5.12
N ILE A 50 -0.68 -9.38 6.06
CA ILE A 50 -2.04 -9.92 5.92
C ILE A 50 -3.04 -8.79 5.65
N VAL A 51 -3.01 -7.75 6.49
CA VAL A 51 -3.93 -6.60 6.34
C VAL A 51 -3.73 -5.93 4.98
N ARG A 52 -2.49 -5.81 4.49
CA ARG A 52 -2.20 -5.20 3.19
C ARG A 52 -2.63 -6.08 2.00
N GLU A 53 -2.51 -7.40 2.11
CA GLU A 53 -2.99 -8.33 1.07
C GLU A 53 -4.50 -8.25 0.92
N GLU A 54 -5.23 -8.24 2.04
CA GLU A 54 -6.70 -8.08 2.04
C GLU A 54 -7.11 -6.68 1.55
N ALA A 55 -6.48 -5.63 2.07
CA ALA A 55 -6.76 -4.26 1.63
C ALA A 55 -6.40 -4.04 0.14
N GLY A 56 -5.35 -4.70 -0.36
CA GLY A 56 -5.00 -4.66 -1.77
C GLY A 56 -6.05 -5.33 -2.65
N SER A 57 -6.57 -6.48 -2.21
CA SER A 57 -7.64 -7.20 -2.91
C SER A 57 -8.91 -6.36 -3.02
N THR A 58 -9.34 -5.72 -1.93
CA THR A 58 -10.56 -4.89 -1.93
C THR A 58 -10.40 -3.61 -2.77
N VAL A 59 -9.21 -3.01 -2.78
CA VAL A 59 -8.90 -1.84 -3.62
C VAL A 59 -8.90 -2.22 -5.10
N ILE A 60 -8.33 -3.36 -5.49
CA ILE A 60 -8.32 -3.81 -6.89
C ILE A 60 -9.75 -4.09 -7.39
N GLU A 61 -10.58 -4.75 -6.57
CA GLU A 61 -11.97 -5.07 -6.91
C GLU A 61 -12.85 -3.82 -7.04
N SER A 62 -12.70 -2.86 -6.13
CA SER A 62 -13.42 -1.58 -6.23
C SER A 62 -12.96 -0.75 -7.43
N ALA A 63 -11.65 -0.72 -7.72
CA ALA A 63 -11.11 -0.02 -8.88
C ALA A 63 -11.54 -0.65 -10.21
N SER A 64 -11.64 -1.98 -10.30
CA SER A 64 -12.12 -2.67 -11.50
C SER A 64 -13.61 -2.41 -11.75
N THR A 65 -14.41 -2.40 -10.69
CA THR A 65 -15.84 -2.06 -10.73
C THR A 65 -16.05 -0.61 -11.16
N ALA A 66 -15.32 0.33 -10.55
CA ALA A 66 -15.37 1.73 -10.95
C ALA A 66 -14.93 1.91 -12.41
N ARG A 67 -13.88 1.19 -12.86
CA ARG A 67 -13.42 1.22 -14.25
C ARG A 67 -14.47 0.68 -15.22
N SER A 68 -15.12 -0.44 -14.91
CA SER A 68 -16.15 -1.02 -15.78
C SER A 68 -17.38 -0.12 -15.88
N GLU A 69 -17.79 0.50 -14.78
CA GLU A 69 -18.88 1.48 -14.75
C GLU A 69 -18.54 2.74 -15.58
N LEU A 70 -17.32 3.26 -15.47
CA LEU A 70 -16.86 4.39 -16.28
C LEU A 70 -16.84 4.05 -17.77
N LEU A 71 -16.34 2.86 -18.14
CA LEU A 71 -16.33 2.41 -19.54
C LEU A 71 -17.76 2.24 -20.08
N ALA A 72 -18.65 1.63 -19.30
CA ALA A 72 -20.06 1.50 -19.68
C ALA A 72 -20.73 2.86 -19.89
N THR A 73 -20.39 3.85 -19.07
CA THR A 73 -20.88 5.23 -19.22
C THR A 73 -20.31 5.90 -20.47
N TYR A 74 -19.02 5.71 -20.75
CA TYR A 74 -18.37 6.20 -21.97
C TYR A 74 -19.01 5.57 -23.21
N ASP A 75 -19.16 4.25 -23.22
CA ASP A 75 -19.78 3.51 -24.32
C ASP A 75 -21.24 3.93 -24.51
N ALA A 76 -22.03 4.07 -23.45
CA ALA A 76 -23.41 4.56 -23.58
C ALA A 76 -23.49 5.98 -24.16
N ARG A 77 -22.47 6.81 -23.89
CA ARG A 77 -22.40 8.20 -24.37
C ARG A 77 -21.85 8.32 -25.81
N TYR A 78 -21.01 7.37 -26.23
CA TYR A 78 -20.27 7.44 -27.49
C TYR A 78 -20.46 6.24 -28.44
N ALA A 79 -21.29 5.26 -28.09
CA ALA A 79 -21.69 4.18 -28.98
C ALA A 79 -22.60 4.74 -30.09
N ALA A 80 -21.97 5.27 -31.13
CA ALA A 80 -22.64 5.61 -32.38
C ALA A 80 -22.93 4.33 -33.19
N PRO A 81 -24.05 4.30 -33.95
CA PRO A 81 -24.33 3.22 -34.89
C PRO A 81 -23.20 3.15 -35.92
N SER A 82 -22.74 1.93 -36.18
CA SER A 82 -21.75 1.58 -37.20
C SER A 82 -21.99 2.35 -38.51
N GLY A 83 -21.27 3.45 -38.74
CA GLY A 83 -21.43 4.21 -39.98
C GLY A 83 -20.80 5.61 -40.08
N SER A 84 -20.45 6.31 -39.00
CA SER A 84 -19.87 7.66 -39.11
C SER A 84 -18.47 7.75 -38.52
N GLY A 85 -17.49 8.02 -39.38
CA GLY A 85 -16.13 8.38 -38.98
C GLY A 85 -16.12 9.63 -38.11
N VAL A 86 -15.99 9.45 -36.80
CA VAL A 86 -15.75 10.53 -35.85
C VAL A 86 -14.38 10.30 -35.25
N GLU A 87 -13.48 11.23 -35.53
CA GLU A 87 -12.12 11.28 -35.00
C GLU A 87 -12.15 11.64 -33.49
N PRO A 88 -11.34 11.01 -32.63
CA PRO A 88 -11.30 11.30 -31.19
C PRO A 88 -10.83 12.74 -30.91
N PRO A 89 -11.18 13.35 -29.76
CA PRO A 89 -10.80 14.73 -29.46
C PRO A 89 -9.28 14.87 -29.44
N ALA A 90 -8.76 15.81 -30.25
CA ALA A 90 -7.36 16.19 -30.25
C ALA A 90 -6.96 16.65 -28.84
N HIS A 91 -5.92 16.03 -28.30
CA HIS A 91 -5.23 16.57 -27.14
C HIS A 91 -4.49 17.84 -27.60
N GLU A 92 -4.96 19.00 -27.14
CA GLU A 92 -4.24 20.26 -27.28
C GLU A 92 -3.26 20.42 -26.10
N ASP A 93 -2.02 20.81 -26.43
CA ASP A 93 -0.83 20.96 -25.55
C ASP A 93 -1.00 21.88 -24.33
#